data_AF-A0A844DEP5-F1
#
_entry.id   AF-A0A844DEP5-F1
#
_cell.length_a   1.000
_cell.length_b   1.000
_cell.length_c   1.000
_cell.angle_alpha   90.00
_cell.angle_beta   90.00
_cell.angle_gamma   90.00
#
_symmetry.space_group_name_H-M   'P 1'
#
loop_
_entity.id
_entity.type
_entity.pdbx_description
1 polymer ?
#
loop_
_entity_poly.entity_id
_entity_poly.type
_entity_poly.pdbx_seq_one_letter_code
_entity_poly.pdbx_strand_id
1 'polypeptide(L)'
;MKKTLAIASLLLVGCGNNPPVPDWQMNAQNGIERATAAYMDGNARVEAAETKRAREALASTGKVDLIIRAELIQCAARVAALVFEDCAGYNKLAQDAAPADRAYAAYLAGRATAADAALLPAQHQPVAAAASDAAAVSAVQAIADPLSKLVASGVLLRTGKASPQTLADAVDTASAQGWRRPLLAWLGVQAMRAEQTGDAAEAQRIKRRIDLITAK
;
A
#
# COMPACT_ATOMS: atom_id res chain seq x y z
N MET A 1 66.45 -11.55 -34.81
CA MET A 1 66.32 -12.81 -34.02
C MET A 1 65.78 -12.38 -32.66
N LYS A 2 64.65 -12.78 -32.07
CA LYS A 2 63.62 -13.81 -32.26
C LYS A 2 62.30 -13.23 -31.70
N LYS A 3 61.17 -13.53 -32.34
CA LYS A 3 59.81 -13.26 -31.85
C LYS A 3 59.48 -14.21 -30.68
N THR A 4 58.79 -13.74 -29.65
CA THR A 4 57.97 -14.60 -28.77
C THR A 4 56.75 -13.83 -28.23
N LEU A 5 55.58 -14.27 -28.71
CA LEU A 5 54.24 -14.11 -28.14
C LEU A 5 54.16 -14.78 -26.75
N ALA A 6 53.35 -14.23 -25.82
CA ALA A 6 52.58 -14.98 -24.81
C ALA A 6 51.63 -14.00 -24.09
N ILE A 7 50.38 -13.87 -24.55
CA ILE A 7 49.16 -14.52 -24.02
C ILE A 7 48.68 -13.90 -22.70
N ALA A 8 47.67 -13.05 -22.84
CA ALA A 8 46.77 -12.60 -21.79
C ALA A 8 46.03 -13.78 -21.18
N SER A 9 45.96 -13.83 -19.85
CA SER A 9 45.04 -14.71 -19.12
C SER A 9 44.21 -13.84 -18.19
N LEU A 10 43.03 -13.45 -18.66
CA LEU A 10 41.94 -12.96 -17.84
C LEU A 10 41.50 -14.08 -16.89
N LEU A 11 41.70 -13.90 -15.58
CA LEU A 11 41.01 -14.68 -14.57
C LEU A 11 39.65 -14.02 -14.29
N LEU A 12 38.66 -14.36 -15.10
CA LEU A 12 37.25 -14.20 -14.77
C LEU A 12 36.88 -15.26 -13.73
N VAL A 13 37.10 -14.97 -12.44
CA VAL A 13 36.48 -15.72 -11.34
C VAL A 13 35.05 -15.19 -11.19
N GLY A 14 34.17 -15.67 -12.08
CA GLY A 14 32.73 -15.53 -11.94
C GLY A 14 32.12 -16.91 -11.80
N CYS A 15 31.49 -17.17 -10.65
CA CYS A 15 30.25 -17.94 -10.50
C CYS A 15 29.87 -17.96 -9.02
N GLY A 16 29.02 -17.01 -8.63
CA GLY A 16 28.39 -16.97 -7.31
C GLY A 16 27.54 -18.22 -7.12
N ASN A 17 27.97 -19.11 -6.23
CA ASN A 17 27.22 -20.27 -5.77
C ASN A 17 26.26 -19.85 -4.66
N ASN A 18 25.27 -19.00 -4.97
CA ASN A 18 24.21 -18.70 -4.02
C ASN A 18 23.18 -19.83 -4.05
N PRO A 19 22.80 -20.41 -2.90
CA PRO A 19 21.74 -21.40 -2.85
C PRO A 19 20.42 -20.82 -3.39
N PRO A 20 19.60 -21.62 -4.07
CA PRO A 20 18.32 -21.16 -4.61
C PRO A 20 17.43 -20.62 -3.48
N VAL A 21 16.68 -19.56 -3.79
CA VAL A 21 15.71 -18.97 -2.86
C VAL A 21 14.65 -20.02 -2.53
N PRO A 22 14.31 -20.27 -1.26
CA PRO A 22 13.27 -21.22 -0.90
C PRO A 22 11.91 -20.87 -1.51
N ASP A 23 11.19 -21.87 -2.03
CA ASP A 23 9.91 -21.69 -2.74
C ASP A 23 8.87 -20.90 -1.94
N TRP A 24 8.85 -21.05 -0.61
CA TRP A 24 7.92 -20.33 0.25
C TRP A 24 8.04 -18.81 0.12
N GLN A 25 9.26 -18.28 -0.10
CA GLN A 25 9.48 -16.83 -0.23
C GLN A 25 8.84 -16.29 -1.49
N MET A 26 9.05 -16.97 -2.62
CA MET A 26 8.44 -16.60 -3.90
C MET A 26 6.92 -16.76 -3.87
N ASN A 27 6.41 -17.85 -3.29
CA ASN A 27 4.98 -18.08 -3.18
C ASN A 27 4.29 -17.05 -2.27
N ALA A 28 4.93 -16.67 -1.16
CA ALA A 28 4.42 -15.63 -0.27
C ALA A 28 4.40 -14.26 -0.96
N GLN A 29 5.52 -13.83 -1.56
CA GLN A 29 5.62 -12.53 -2.22
C GLN A 29 4.60 -12.40 -3.38
N ASN A 30 4.60 -13.37 -4.29
CA ASN A 30 3.68 -13.37 -5.43
C ASN A 30 2.22 -13.40 -4.97
N GLY A 31 1.90 -14.18 -3.92
CA GLY A 31 0.56 -14.23 -3.37
C GLY A 31 0.12 -12.90 -2.76
N ILE A 32 0.99 -12.23 -2.00
CA ILE A 32 0.70 -10.90 -1.42
C ILE A 32 0.46 -9.86 -2.52
N GLU A 33 1.32 -9.82 -3.54
CA GLU A 33 1.21 -8.87 -4.65
C GLU A 33 -0.08 -9.10 -5.45
N ARG A 34 -0.37 -10.35 -5.83
CA ARG A 34 -1.59 -10.68 -6.58
C ARG A 34 -2.86 -10.47 -5.76
N ALA A 35 -2.83 -10.78 -4.46
CA ALA A 35 -3.95 -10.48 -3.57
C ALA A 35 -4.21 -8.98 -3.48
N THR A 36 -3.15 -8.18 -3.32
CA THR A 36 -3.25 -6.72 -3.25
C THR A 36 -3.77 -6.13 -4.55
N ALA A 37 -3.23 -6.55 -5.71
CA ALA A 37 -3.70 -6.12 -7.02
C ALA A 37 -5.17 -6.51 -7.25
N ALA A 38 -5.54 -7.77 -6.96
CA ALA A 38 -6.91 -8.25 -7.09
C ALA A 38 -7.88 -7.48 -6.18
N TYR A 39 -7.44 -7.12 -4.96
CA TYR A 39 -8.22 -6.23 -4.09
C TYR A 39 -8.36 -4.84 -4.70
N MET A 40 -7.32 -4.23 -5.27
CA MET A 40 -7.44 -2.90 -5.90
C MET A 40 -8.38 -2.89 -7.11
N ASP A 41 -8.42 -3.98 -7.87
CA ASP A 41 -9.30 -4.14 -9.03
C ASP A 41 -10.74 -4.52 -8.63
N GLY A 42 -10.93 -5.03 -7.42
CA GLY A 42 -12.21 -5.53 -6.92
C GLY A 42 -12.55 -6.95 -7.36
N ASN A 43 -11.55 -7.77 -7.61
CA ASN A 43 -11.68 -9.20 -7.83
C ASN A 43 -11.57 -9.98 -6.51
N ALA A 44 -12.67 -10.02 -5.74
CA ALA A 44 -12.70 -10.65 -4.42
C ALA A 44 -12.35 -12.15 -4.43
N ARG A 45 -12.67 -12.86 -5.53
CA ARG A 45 -12.35 -14.30 -5.65
C ARG A 45 -10.84 -14.53 -5.76
N VAL A 46 -10.16 -13.73 -6.59
CA VAL A 46 -8.71 -13.83 -6.74
C VAL A 46 -8.01 -13.33 -5.48
N GLU A 47 -8.46 -12.22 -4.88
CA GLU A 47 -7.95 -11.75 -3.58
C GLU A 47 -7.97 -12.89 -2.55
N ALA A 48 -9.13 -13.52 -2.32
CA ALA A 48 -9.26 -14.58 -1.31
C ALA A 48 -8.34 -15.78 -1.59
N ALA A 49 -8.22 -16.19 -2.86
CA ALA A 49 -7.36 -17.31 -3.24
C ALA A 49 -5.87 -17.01 -3.03
N GLU A 50 -5.42 -15.82 -3.43
CA GLU A 50 -4.01 -15.41 -3.34
C GLU A 50 -3.61 -15.07 -1.90
N THR A 51 -4.51 -14.46 -1.11
CA THR A 51 -4.33 -14.27 0.33
C THR A 51 -4.15 -15.61 1.04
N LYS A 52 -5.00 -16.60 0.74
CA LYS A 52 -4.87 -17.95 1.30
C LYS A 52 -3.52 -18.57 0.95
N ARG A 53 -3.11 -18.50 -0.32
CA ARG A 53 -1.82 -19.03 -0.79
C ARG A 53 -0.64 -18.36 -0.07
N ALA A 54 -0.63 -17.03 0.02
CA ALA A 54 0.41 -16.30 0.73
C ALA A 54 0.49 -16.72 2.20
N ARG A 55 -0.67 -16.81 2.87
CA ARG A 55 -0.76 -17.19 4.27
C ARG A 55 -0.27 -18.63 4.51
N GLU A 56 -0.61 -19.57 3.64
CA GLU A 56 -0.11 -20.96 3.72
C GLU A 56 1.41 -21.04 3.54
N ALA A 57 1.96 -20.31 2.57
CA ALA A 57 3.40 -20.25 2.35
C ALA A 57 4.12 -19.67 3.58
N LEU A 58 3.62 -18.58 4.16
CA LEU A 58 4.18 -17.99 5.37
C LEU A 58 4.03 -18.89 6.60
N ALA A 59 2.86 -19.50 6.79
CA ALA A 59 2.58 -20.39 7.93
C ALA A 59 3.49 -21.61 7.95
N SER A 60 3.91 -22.12 6.78
CA SER A 60 4.86 -23.24 6.70
C SER A 60 6.23 -22.94 7.33
N THR A 61 6.55 -21.66 7.57
CA THR A 61 7.81 -21.24 8.20
C THR A 61 7.73 -21.11 9.73
N GLY A 62 6.52 -21.04 10.30
CA GLY A 62 6.31 -20.72 11.73
C GLY A 62 6.67 -19.29 12.14
N LYS A 63 7.04 -18.41 11.19
CA LYS A 63 7.47 -17.02 11.46
C LYS A 63 6.26 -16.09 11.56
N VAL A 64 5.79 -15.86 12.78
CA VAL A 64 4.59 -15.05 13.06
C VAL A 64 4.75 -13.60 12.60
N ASP A 65 5.96 -13.05 12.70
CA ASP A 65 6.30 -11.69 12.24
C ASP A 65 6.02 -11.49 10.75
N LEU A 66 6.27 -12.49 9.91
CA LEU A 66 5.98 -12.41 8.48
C LEU A 66 4.48 -12.42 8.19
N ILE A 67 3.71 -13.23 8.94
CA ILE A 67 2.24 -13.24 8.81
C ILE A 67 1.67 -11.90 9.25
N ILE A 68 2.14 -11.34 10.37
CA ILE A 68 1.74 -10.02 10.87
C ILE A 68 1.92 -8.95 9.78
N ARG A 69 3.07 -8.92 9.12
CA ARG A 69 3.34 -7.95 8.04
C ARG A 69 2.44 -8.17 6.82
N ALA A 70 2.17 -9.41 6.44
CA ALA A 70 1.23 -9.71 5.36
C ALA A 70 -0.20 -9.26 5.68
N GLU A 71 -0.66 -9.43 6.93
CA GLU A 71 -1.97 -8.93 7.39
C GLU A 71 -2.02 -7.40 7.43
N LEU A 72 -0.91 -6.74 7.81
CA LEU A 72 -0.80 -5.28 7.77
C LEU A 72 -0.81 -4.73 6.34
N ILE A 73 -0.19 -5.41 5.37
CA ILE A 73 -0.26 -5.05 3.94
C ILE A 73 -1.71 -5.12 3.46
N GLN A 74 -2.43 -6.19 3.81
CA GLN A 74 -3.86 -6.32 3.50
C GLN A 74 -4.72 -5.23 4.16
N CYS A 75 -4.39 -4.83 5.39
CA CYS A 75 -5.09 -3.72 6.04
C CYS A 75 -4.77 -2.37 5.37
N ALA A 76 -3.52 -2.14 4.98
CA ALA A 76 -3.12 -0.95 4.25
C ALA A 76 -3.86 -0.83 2.90
N ALA A 77 -4.00 -1.94 2.17
CA ALA A 77 -4.82 -2.00 0.96
C ALA A 77 -6.28 -1.57 1.21
N ARG A 78 -6.88 -2.00 2.32
CA ARG A 78 -8.23 -1.57 2.73
C ARG A 78 -8.30 -0.07 3.00
N VAL A 79 -7.33 0.48 3.75
CA VAL A 79 -7.20 1.92 4.03
C VAL A 79 -7.04 2.75 2.73
N ALA A 80 -6.25 2.27 1.77
CA ALA A 80 -6.08 2.94 0.47
C ALA A 80 -7.39 3.06 -0.33
N ALA A 81 -8.30 2.10 -0.13
CA ALA A 81 -9.66 2.08 -0.69
C ALA A 81 -10.73 2.62 0.27
N LEU A 82 -10.33 3.33 1.33
CA LEU A 82 -11.19 3.96 2.33
C LEU A 82 -12.10 3.00 3.12
N VAL A 83 -11.70 1.73 3.21
CA VAL A 83 -12.35 0.74 4.05
C VAL A 83 -11.68 0.76 5.43
N PHE A 84 -12.32 1.43 6.38
CA PHE A 84 -11.79 1.67 7.74
C PHE A 84 -12.28 0.65 8.77
N GLU A 85 -12.15 -0.63 8.45
CA GLU A 85 -12.45 -1.72 9.38
C GLU A 85 -11.28 -1.94 10.37
N ASP A 86 -11.54 -2.71 11.42
CA ASP A 86 -10.47 -3.20 12.27
C ASP A 86 -9.62 -4.21 11.48
N CYS A 87 -8.29 -4.08 11.55
CA CYS A 87 -7.34 -4.99 10.89
C CYS A 87 -7.40 -6.40 11.52
N ALA A 88 -8.49 -7.14 11.32
CA ALA A 88 -8.83 -8.34 12.10
C ALA A 88 -7.78 -9.46 12.00
N GLY A 89 -7.12 -9.60 10.85
CA GLY A 89 -6.02 -10.55 10.67
C GLY A 89 -4.82 -10.21 11.57
N TYR A 90 -4.41 -8.95 11.59
CA TYR A 90 -3.36 -8.44 12.47
C TYR A 90 -3.76 -8.54 13.95
N ASN A 91 -5.00 -8.16 14.30
CA ASN A 91 -5.45 -8.11 15.70
C ASN A 91 -5.34 -9.47 16.41
N LYS A 92 -5.53 -10.59 15.68
CA LYS A 92 -5.36 -11.96 16.21
C LYS A 92 -3.92 -12.30 16.59
N LEU A 93 -2.95 -11.56 16.06
CA LEU A 93 -1.51 -11.79 16.21
C LEU A 93 -0.82 -10.63 16.95
N ALA A 94 -1.57 -9.60 17.37
CA ALA A 94 -1.01 -8.34 17.86
C ALA A 94 -0.14 -8.49 19.12
N GLN A 95 -0.37 -9.56 19.91
CA GLN A 95 0.45 -9.90 21.08
C GLN A 95 1.92 -10.22 20.72
N ASP A 96 2.16 -10.71 19.50
CA ASP A 96 3.47 -11.11 19.00
C ASP A 96 4.12 -10.03 18.11
N ALA A 97 3.45 -8.90 17.91
CA ALA A 97 3.90 -7.83 17.01
C ALA A 97 5.15 -7.12 17.53
N ALA A 98 6.07 -6.76 16.64
CA ALA A 98 7.18 -5.89 16.99
C ALA A 98 6.69 -4.44 17.20
N PRO A 99 7.48 -3.56 17.86
CA PRO A 99 7.12 -2.16 18.03
C PRO A 99 6.78 -1.44 16.71
N ALA A 100 7.51 -1.71 15.63
CA ALA A 100 7.25 -1.11 14.32
C ALA A 100 5.93 -1.59 13.71
N ASP A 101 5.59 -2.88 13.87
CA ASP A 101 4.32 -3.44 13.39
C ASP A 101 3.13 -2.82 14.14
N ARG A 102 3.26 -2.64 15.48
CA ARG A 102 2.25 -1.94 16.29
C ARG A 102 2.09 -0.48 15.89
N ALA A 103 3.19 0.23 15.69
CA ALA A 103 3.18 1.62 15.24
C ALA A 103 2.48 1.75 13.88
N TYR A 104 2.79 0.86 12.94
CA TYR A 104 2.15 0.85 11.63
C TYR A 104 0.66 0.50 11.70
N ALA A 105 0.27 -0.47 12.54
CA ALA A 105 -1.15 -0.77 12.79
C ALA A 105 -1.90 0.43 13.38
N ALA A 106 -1.30 1.13 14.35
CA ALA A 106 -1.85 2.35 14.93
C ALA A 106 -1.98 3.47 13.88
N TYR A 107 -0.99 3.61 12.99
CA TYR A 107 -1.01 4.56 11.88
C TYR A 107 -2.16 4.28 10.90
N LEU A 108 -2.31 3.03 10.43
CA LEU A 108 -3.43 2.61 9.58
C LEU A 108 -4.79 2.83 10.26
N ALA A 109 -4.82 2.70 11.58
CA ALA A 109 -5.99 2.95 12.40
C ALA A 109 -6.29 4.44 12.64
N GLY A 110 -5.42 5.36 12.20
CA GLY A 110 -5.53 6.80 12.48
C GLY A 110 -5.28 7.16 13.95
N ARG A 111 -4.55 6.30 14.70
CA ARG A 111 -4.27 6.43 16.13
C ARG A 111 -2.78 6.53 16.46
N ALA A 112 -1.91 6.68 15.45
CA ALA A 112 -0.48 6.82 15.67
C ALA A 112 -0.18 8.08 16.50
N THR A 113 0.75 7.93 17.43
CA THR A 113 1.30 9.00 18.26
C THR A 113 2.55 9.62 17.61
N ALA A 114 3.03 10.73 18.17
CA ALA A 114 4.32 11.31 17.73
C ALA A 114 5.51 10.34 17.94
N ALA A 115 5.46 9.48 18.96
CA ALA A 115 6.48 8.47 19.20
C ALA A 115 6.48 7.37 18.14
N ASP A 116 5.30 7.04 17.60
CA ASP A 116 5.16 6.02 16.54
C ASP A 116 5.76 6.48 15.22
N ALA A 117 5.80 7.79 14.95
CA ALA A 117 6.24 8.35 13.66
C ALA A 117 7.64 7.88 13.25
N ALA A 118 8.57 7.74 14.20
CA ALA A 118 9.94 7.27 13.94
C ALA A 118 10.03 5.76 13.63
N LEU A 119 8.99 4.99 13.97
CA LEU A 119 8.91 3.54 13.76
C LEU A 119 8.17 3.15 12.47
N LEU A 120 7.51 4.12 11.82
CA LEU A 120 6.78 3.87 10.58
C LEU A 120 7.73 3.57 9.42
N PRO A 121 7.24 2.90 8.35
CA PRO A 121 7.97 2.84 7.08
C PRO A 121 8.36 4.24 6.62
N ALA A 122 9.57 4.38 6.08
CA ALA A 122 10.22 5.67 5.80
C ALA A 122 9.32 6.63 5.00
N GLN A 123 8.55 6.11 4.04
CA GLN A 123 7.63 6.90 3.21
C GLN A 123 6.45 7.51 3.99
N HIS A 124 6.07 6.95 5.14
CA HIS A 124 4.95 7.43 5.96
C HIS A 124 5.39 8.35 7.11
N GLN A 125 6.68 8.32 7.50
CA GLN A 125 7.17 9.14 8.61
C GLN A 125 6.92 10.65 8.42
N PRO A 126 7.19 11.25 7.24
CA PRO A 126 6.93 12.68 7.03
C PRO A 126 5.45 13.05 7.11
N VAL A 127 4.56 12.14 6.69
CA VAL A 127 3.11 12.36 6.76
C VAL A 127 2.63 12.33 8.21
N ALA A 128 3.12 11.37 9.01
CA ALA A 128 2.78 11.29 10.43
C ALA A 128 3.34 12.45 11.26
N ALA A 129 4.50 13.00 10.87
CA ALA A 129 5.15 14.13 11.52
C ALA A 129 4.66 15.51 11.05
N ALA A 130 3.76 15.58 10.05
CA ALA A 130 3.33 16.83 9.46
C ALA A 130 2.59 17.72 10.48
N ALA A 131 3.07 18.96 10.66
CA ALA A 131 2.52 19.94 11.58
C ALA A 131 1.38 20.81 10.99
N SER A 132 1.10 20.68 9.69
CA SER A 132 0.06 21.42 8.99
C SER A 132 -0.49 20.62 7.80
N ASP A 133 -1.68 20.99 7.33
CA ASP A 133 -2.30 20.35 6.17
C ASP A 133 -1.44 20.50 4.90
N ALA A 134 -0.79 21.66 4.72
CA ALA A 134 0.11 21.89 3.58
C ALA A 134 1.35 20.99 3.64
N ALA A 135 1.94 20.81 4.83
CA ALA A 135 3.06 19.90 5.01
C ALA A 135 2.64 18.44 4.78
N ALA A 136 1.44 18.07 5.23
CA ALA A 136 0.90 16.72 5.02
C ALA A 136 0.67 16.42 3.54
N VAL A 137 0.11 17.37 2.77
CA VAL A 137 -0.06 17.24 1.32
C VAL A 137 1.27 17.06 0.61
N SER A 138 2.25 17.92 0.89
CA SER A 138 3.59 17.82 0.29
C SER A 138 4.28 16.49 0.61
N ALA A 139 4.17 16.03 1.87
CA ALA A 139 4.70 14.74 2.29
C ALA A 139 4.04 13.57 1.53
N VAL A 140 2.72 13.60 1.34
CA VAL A 140 2.01 12.58 0.55
C VAL A 140 2.43 12.62 -0.92
N GLN A 141 2.55 13.81 -1.52
CA GLN A 141 2.95 13.97 -2.92
C GLN A 141 4.35 13.43 -3.20
N ALA A 142 5.26 13.55 -2.23
CA ALA A 142 6.63 13.03 -2.30
C ALA A 142 6.73 11.49 -2.25
N ILE A 143 5.67 10.79 -1.85
CA ILE A 143 5.66 9.32 -1.85
C ILE A 143 5.65 8.81 -3.30
N ALA A 144 6.66 8.03 -3.69
CA ALA A 144 6.78 7.50 -5.04
C ALA A 144 5.84 6.31 -5.31
N ASP A 145 5.74 5.39 -4.35
CA ASP A 145 4.89 4.20 -4.47
C ASP A 145 3.40 4.58 -4.44
N PRO A 146 2.62 4.28 -5.50
CA PRO A 146 1.21 4.67 -5.59
C PRO A 146 0.33 4.10 -4.47
N LEU A 147 0.60 2.87 -4.03
CA LEU A 147 -0.16 2.25 -2.95
C LEU A 147 0.11 2.98 -1.63
N SER A 148 1.38 3.18 -1.28
CA SER A 148 1.78 3.93 -0.09
C SER A 148 1.23 5.36 -0.10
N LYS A 149 1.17 6.01 -1.28
CA LYS A 149 0.53 7.32 -1.44
C LYS A 149 -0.95 7.28 -1.07
N LEU A 150 -1.71 6.30 -1.59
CA LEU A 150 -3.13 6.14 -1.27
C LEU A 150 -3.36 5.76 0.21
N VAL A 151 -2.49 4.93 0.79
CA VAL A 151 -2.54 4.60 2.23
C VAL A 151 -2.39 5.88 3.06
N ALA A 152 -1.40 6.70 2.75
CA ALA A 152 -1.16 7.94 3.47
C ALA A 152 -2.33 8.93 3.32
N SER A 153 -2.86 9.09 2.10
CA SER A 153 -4.08 9.86 1.85
C SER A 153 -5.26 9.33 2.66
N GLY A 154 -5.46 8.02 2.70
CA GLY A 154 -6.52 7.35 3.46
C GLY A 154 -6.40 7.61 4.97
N VAL A 155 -5.20 7.59 5.52
CA VAL A 155 -4.93 7.94 6.93
C VAL A 155 -5.24 9.42 7.20
N LEU A 156 -4.86 10.34 6.30
CA LEU A 156 -5.24 11.75 6.42
C LEU A 156 -6.75 11.93 6.40
N LEU A 157 -7.47 11.20 5.53
CA LEU A 157 -8.93 11.27 5.51
C LEU A 157 -9.55 10.74 6.81
N ARG A 158 -9.07 9.57 7.28
CA ARG A 158 -9.53 8.94 8.53
C ARG A 158 -9.33 9.83 9.74
N THR A 159 -8.28 10.63 9.76
CA THR A 159 -7.94 11.55 10.86
C THR A 159 -8.50 12.96 10.68
N GLY A 160 -9.34 13.19 9.66
CA GLY A 160 -9.96 14.49 9.39
C GLY A 160 -9.01 15.56 8.83
N LYS A 161 -7.83 15.17 8.36
CA LYS A 161 -6.76 16.06 7.85
C LYS A 161 -6.65 16.08 6.32
N ALA A 162 -7.56 15.40 5.60
CA ALA A 162 -7.54 15.38 4.14
C ALA A 162 -8.09 16.68 3.53
N SER A 163 -7.17 17.45 2.93
CA SER A 163 -7.47 18.66 2.14
C SER A 163 -8.10 18.31 0.78
N PRO A 164 -8.78 19.26 0.09
CA PRO A 164 -9.26 19.05 -1.27
C PRO A 164 -8.16 18.56 -2.24
N GLN A 165 -6.93 19.05 -2.10
CA GLN A 165 -5.80 18.60 -2.91
C GLN A 165 -5.48 17.12 -2.66
N THR A 166 -5.51 16.66 -1.41
CA THR A 166 -5.30 15.24 -1.06
C THR A 166 -6.33 14.34 -1.76
N LEU A 167 -7.59 14.77 -1.87
CA LEU A 167 -8.64 14.01 -2.55
C LEU A 167 -8.41 13.96 -4.06
N ALA A 168 -8.02 15.08 -4.67
CA ALA A 168 -7.69 15.15 -6.08
C ALA A 168 -6.51 14.23 -6.42
N ASP A 169 -5.41 14.35 -5.69
CA ASP A 169 -4.21 13.52 -5.86
C ASP A 169 -4.50 12.03 -5.68
N ALA A 170 -5.38 11.66 -4.74
CA ALA A 170 -5.77 10.27 -4.52
C ALA A 170 -6.60 9.71 -5.68
N VAL A 171 -7.53 10.49 -6.24
CA VAL A 171 -8.27 10.10 -7.44
C VAL A 171 -7.34 9.94 -8.63
N ASP A 172 -6.41 10.88 -8.85
CA ASP A 172 -5.47 10.81 -9.97
C ASP A 172 -4.53 9.60 -9.82
N THR A 173 -4.05 9.33 -8.61
CA THR A 173 -3.22 8.17 -8.31
C THR A 173 -3.97 6.86 -8.60
N ALA A 174 -5.19 6.69 -8.07
CA ALA A 174 -5.99 5.49 -8.31
C ALA A 174 -6.36 5.33 -9.79
N SER A 175 -6.70 6.43 -10.48
CA SER A 175 -7.03 6.44 -11.89
C SER A 175 -5.85 6.06 -12.77
N ALA A 176 -4.65 6.59 -12.49
CA ALA A 176 -3.43 6.31 -13.25
C ALA A 176 -3.00 4.84 -13.14
N GLN A 177 -3.30 4.18 -12.01
CA GLN A 177 -3.04 2.75 -11.81
C GLN A 177 -4.15 1.84 -12.36
N GLY A 178 -5.29 2.40 -12.79
CA GLY A 178 -6.46 1.62 -13.19
C GLY A 178 -7.16 0.91 -12.02
N TRP A 179 -6.89 1.31 -10.78
CA TRP A 179 -7.41 0.65 -9.58
C TRP A 179 -8.86 1.04 -9.29
N ARG A 180 -9.78 0.16 -9.69
CA ARG A 180 -11.22 0.40 -9.65
C ARG A 180 -11.75 0.71 -8.24
N ARG A 181 -11.40 -0.10 -7.24
CA ARG A 181 -11.96 0.03 -5.88
C ARG A 181 -11.57 1.35 -5.20
N PRO A 182 -10.28 1.70 -5.07
CA PRO A 182 -9.93 2.98 -4.48
C PRO A 182 -10.45 4.15 -5.33
N LEU A 183 -10.45 4.06 -6.67
CA LEU A 183 -10.98 5.13 -7.52
C LEU A 183 -12.45 5.43 -7.21
N LEU A 184 -13.30 4.39 -7.11
CA LEU A 184 -14.70 4.55 -6.74
C LEU A 184 -14.87 5.16 -5.34
N ALA A 185 -14.09 4.69 -4.38
CA ALA A 185 -14.15 5.20 -3.00
C ALA A 185 -13.81 6.70 -2.94
N TRP A 186 -12.70 7.11 -3.57
CA TRP A 186 -12.25 8.49 -3.57
C TRP A 186 -13.16 9.43 -4.38
N LEU A 187 -13.70 8.98 -5.51
CA LEU A 187 -14.73 9.71 -6.26
C LEU A 187 -16.00 9.89 -5.41
N GLY A 188 -16.41 8.87 -4.66
CA GLY A 188 -17.55 8.96 -3.74
C GLY A 188 -17.36 10.05 -2.69
N VAL A 189 -16.17 10.16 -2.09
CA VAL A 189 -15.86 11.24 -1.13
C VAL A 189 -15.90 12.61 -1.81
N GLN A 190 -15.36 12.77 -3.02
CA GLN A 190 -15.42 14.04 -3.74
C GLN A 190 -16.87 14.44 -4.08
N ALA A 191 -17.69 13.49 -4.54
CA ALA A 191 -19.10 13.73 -4.84
C ALA A 191 -19.86 14.20 -3.59
N MET A 192 -19.68 13.50 -2.47
CA MET A 192 -20.30 13.85 -1.19
C MET A 192 -19.91 15.26 -0.74
N ARG A 193 -18.62 15.66 -0.88
CA ARG A 193 -18.17 17.01 -0.52
C ARG A 193 -18.79 18.08 -1.43
N ALA A 194 -18.81 17.84 -2.74
CA ALA A 194 -19.41 18.78 -3.70
C ALA A 194 -20.91 19.01 -3.40
N GLU A 195 -21.64 17.96 -3.04
CA GLU A 195 -23.03 18.07 -2.61
C GLU A 195 -23.17 18.89 -1.32
N GLN A 196 -22.31 18.63 -0.32
CA GLN A 196 -22.32 19.36 0.95
C GLN A 196 -22.00 20.85 0.79
N THR A 197 -21.19 21.23 -0.20
CA THR A 197 -20.87 22.63 -0.51
C THR A 197 -21.84 23.27 -1.50
N GLY A 198 -22.86 22.54 -1.98
CA GLY A 198 -23.86 23.04 -2.92
C GLY A 198 -23.37 23.13 -4.37
N ASP A 199 -22.21 22.56 -4.71
CA ASP A 199 -21.69 22.52 -6.08
C ASP A 199 -22.32 21.34 -6.86
N ALA A 200 -23.57 21.55 -7.26
CA ALA A 200 -24.34 20.54 -7.98
C ALA A 200 -23.71 20.16 -9.34
N ALA A 201 -23.01 21.10 -10.00
CA ALA A 201 -22.37 20.86 -11.28
C ALA A 201 -21.16 19.92 -11.14
N GLU A 202 -20.34 20.17 -10.13
CA GLU A 202 -19.22 19.30 -9.74
C GLU A 202 -19.70 17.90 -9.38
N ALA A 203 -20.68 17.81 -8.46
CA ALA A 203 -21.23 16.55 -8.00
C ALA A 203 -21.74 15.70 -9.17
N GLN A 204 -22.48 16.31 -10.11
CA GLN A 204 -22.97 15.60 -11.29
C GLN A 204 -21.84 15.16 -12.23
N ARG A 205 -20.77 15.94 -12.36
CA ARG A 205 -19.60 15.51 -13.16
C ARG A 205 -18.92 14.30 -12.53
N ILE A 206 -18.75 14.29 -11.22
CA ILE A 206 -18.13 13.16 -10.51
C ILE A 206 -19.03 11.91 -10.61
N LYS A 207 -20.35 12.05 -10.47
CA LYS A 207 -21.30 10.95 -10.64
C LYS A 207 -21.19 10.29 -12.02
N ARG A 208 -21.11 11.08 -13.10
CA ARG A 208 -20.87 10.53 -14.44
C ARG A 208 -19.57 9.72 -14.53
N ARG A 209 -18.51 10.12 -13.83
CA ARG A 209 -17.26 9.33 -13.77
C ARG A 209 -17.46 8.01 -13.02
N ILE A 210 -18.20 8.03 -11.92
CA ILE A 210 -18.56 6.82 -11.16
C ILE A 210 -19.36 5.87 -12.06
N ASP A 211 -20.36 6.38 -12.79
CA ASP A 211 -21.22 5.59 -13.68
C ASP A 211 -20.40 4.89 -14.78
N LEU A 212 -19.39 5.57 -15.36
CA LEU A 212 -18.48 4.95 -16.34
C LEU A 212 -17.72 3.75 -15.77
N ILE A 213 -17.41 3.77 -14.48
CA ILE A 213 -16.64 2.71 -13.81
C ILE A 213 -17.55 1.56 -13.38
N THR A 214 -18.81 1.83 -13.02
CA THR A 214 -19.78 0.85 -12.52
C THR A 214 -20.64 0.22 -13.60
N ALA A 215 -20.70 0.77 -14.82
CA ALA A 215 -21.51 0.27 -15.93
C ALA A 215 -21.05 -1.08 -16.55
N LYS A 216 -20.29 -1.90 -15.81
CA LYS A 216 -19.78 -3.22 -16.25
C LYS A 216 -20.55 -4.38 -15.64
#